data_AF-A0A496RHJ6-F1
#
_entry.id   AF-A0A496RHJ6-F1
#
_cell.length_a   1.000
_cell.length_b   1.000
_cell.length_c   1.000
_cell.angle_alpha   90.00
_cell.angle_beta   90.00
_cell.angle_gamma   90.00
#
_symmetry.space_group_name_H-M   'P 1'
#
loop_
_entity.id
_entity.type
_entity.pdbx_description
1 polymer ?
#
loop_
_entity_poly.entity_id
_entity_poly.type
_entity_poly.pdbx_seq_one_letter_code
_entity_poly.pdbx_strand_id
1 'polypeptide(L)'
;KRWEEISLNNAEIIFVAYGISFRIAYEAAKILEKGGVKVGIFRPITLWPYPYTPLKKASQDKRAIFVFELSSGQMVEDVRLAVGEKTPLYFYGRMGGGVFDEEELAKFVKKKLKR
;
A
#
# COMPACT_ATOMS: atom_id res chain seq x y z
N LYS A 1 -19.33 0.00 -0.90
CA LYS A 1 -18.21 -0.31 -1.84
C LYS A 1 -17.20 -1.20 -1.12
N ARG A 2 -16.52 -2.14 -1.81
CA ARG A 2 -15.57 -3.07 -1.17
C ARG A 2 -14.14 -2.51 -1.06
N TRP A 3 -13.86 -1.40 -1.72
CA TRP A 3 -12.58 -0.70 -1.70
C TRP A 3 -12.77 0.80 -1.93
N GLU A 4 -11.72 1.56 -1.63
CA GLU A 4 -11.55 2.98 -1.93
C GLU A 4 -10.23 3.20 -2.68
N GLU A 5 -10.22 4.20 -3.56
CA GLU A 5 -9.07 4.60 -4.35
C GLU A 5 -8.81 6.08 -4.09
N ILE A 6 -7.55 6.43 -3.78
CA ILE A 6 -7.15 7.78 -3.43
C ILE A 6 -5.90 8.13 -4.24
N SER A 7 -5.91 9.29 -4.89
CA SER A 7 -4.76 9.85 -5.61
C SER A 7 -4.11 8.92 -6.68
N LEU A 8 -4.86 7.95 -7.25
CA LEU A 8 -4.27 6.95 -8.16
C LEU A 8 -3.84 7.47 -9.55
N ASN A 9 -4.49 8.52 -10.07
CA ASN A 9 -4.35 8.95 -11.45
C ASN A 9 -2.90 9.31 -11.83
N ASN A 10 -2.18 10.00 -10.93
CA ASN A 10 -0.80 10.44 -11.15
C ASN A 10 0.21 9.73 -10.24
N ALA A 11 -0.22 8.67 -9.56
CA ALA A 11 0.63 7.92 -8.65
C ALA A 11 1.69 7.11 -9.40
N GLU A 12 2.93 7.18 -8.94
CA GLU A 12 4.05 6.36 -9.42
C GLU A 12 4.16 5.05 -8.62
N ILE A 13 3.75 5.07 -7.36
CA ILE A 13 3.67 3.92 -6.46
C ILE A 13 2.29 3.81 -5.86
N ILE A 14 1.93 2.63 -5.40
CA ILE A 14 0.64 2.40 -4.73
C ILE A 14 0.83 1.78 -3.35
N PHE A 15 0.09 2.30 -2.39
CA PHE A 15 -0.04 1.72 -1.06
C PHE A 15 -1.31 0.88 -1.00
N VAL A 16 -1.20 -0.31 -0.44
CA VAL A 16 -2.33 -1.16 -0.09
C VAL A 16 -2.33 -1.30 1.42
N ALA A 17 -3.41 -0.85 2.05
CA ALA A 17 -3.57 -0.89 3.49
C ALA A 17 -5.05 -0.86 3.86
N TYR A 18 -5.42 -1.51 4.97
CA TYR A 18 -6.79 -1.52 5.50
C TYR A 18 -6.81 -1.09 6.97
N GLY A 19 -8.00 -0.85 7.53
CA GLY A 19 -8.18 -0.57 8.95
C GLY A 19 -7.34 0.60 9.48
N ILE A 20 -6.62 0.38 10.58
CA ILE A 20 -5.73 1.38 11.21
C ILE A 20 -4.50 1.62 10.33
N SER A 21 -3.91 0.58 9.74
CA SER A 21 -2.75 0.68 8.85
C SER A 21 -2.98 1.68 7.71
N PHE A 22 -4.21 1.73 7.17
CA PHE A 22 -4.60 2.73 6.17
C PHE A 22 -4.44 4.16 6.68
N ARG A 23 -4.89 4.47 7.90
CA ARG A 23 -4.83 5.85 8.44
C ARG A 23 -3.39 6.33 8.53
N ILE A 24 -2.49 5.45 8.96
CA ILE A 24 -1.07 5.73 9.10
C ILE A 24 -0.40 5.83 7.73
N ALA A 25 -0.73 4.91 6.81
CA ALA A 25 -0.26 4.94 5.43
C ALA A 25 -0.70 6.22 4.68
N TYR A 26 -1.89 6.74 4.99
CA TYR A 26 -2.39 8.00 4.42
C TYR A 26 -1.55 9.19 4.87
N GLU A 27 -1.22 9.30 6.16
CA GLU A 27 -0.31 10.36 6.64
C GLU A 27 1.11 10.18 6.09
N ALA A 28 1.60 8.93 5.98
CA ALA A 28 2.88 8.63 5.35
C ALA A 28 2.92 9.05 3.87
N ALA A 29 1.83 8.87 3.14
CA ALA A 29 1.69 9.32 1.76
C ALA A 29 1.84 10.85 1.66
N LYS A 30 1.22 11.63 2.55
CA LYS A 30 1.40 13.09 2.57
C LYS A 30 2.85 13.51 2.85
N ILE A 31 3.54 12.81 3.75
CA ILE A 31 4.97 13.05 4.03
C ILE A 31 5.81 12.79 2.78
N LEU A 32 5.50 11.73 2.03
CA LEU A 32 6.19 11.36 0.80
C LEU A 32 5.89 12.32 -0.36
N GLU A 33 4.65 12.79 -0.49
CA GLU A 33 4.25 13.80 -1.47
C GLU A 33 5.00 15.12 -1.25
N LYS A 34 5.16 15.57 0.00
CA LYS A 34 6.03 16.73 0.33
C LYS A 34 7.49 16.54 -0.11
N GLY A 35 7.94 15.29 -0.21
CA GLY A 35 9.25 14.90 -0.72
C GLY A 35 9.28 14.62 -2.23
N GLY A 36 8.21 14.91 -2.97
CA GLY A 36 8.12 14.75 -4.43
C GLY A 36 7.74 13.35 -4.90
N VAL A 37 7.41 12.41 -4.01
CA VAL A 37 6.99 11.05 -4.40
C VAL A 37 5.47 11.04 -4.59
N LYS A 38 5.01 10.68 -5.79
CA LYS A 38 3.57 10.58 -6.10
C LYS A 38 3.01 9.25 -5.63
N VAL A 39 2.22 9.28 -4.57
CA VAL A 39 1.69 8.08 -3.91
C VAL A 39 0.19 7.96 -4.15
N GLY A 40 -0.23 6.80 -4.67
CA GLY A 40 -1.63 6.40 -4.74
C GLY A 40 -1.95 5.44 -3.60
N ILE A 41 -3.21 5.38 -3.18
CA ILE A 41 -3.63 4.45 -2.13
C ILE A 41 -4.83 3.67 -2.63
N PHE A 42 -4.74 2.36 -2.51
CA PHE A 42 -5.84 1.42 -2.65
C PHE A 42 -6.17 0.87 -1.27
N ARG A 43 -7.38 1.16 -0.79
CA ARG A 43 -7.83 0.73 0.54
C ARG A 43 -8.91 -0.33 0.39
N PRO A 44 -8.62 -1.61 0.67
CA PRO A 44 -9.66 -2.60 0.88
C PRO A 44 -10.53 -2.19 2.08
N ILE A 45 -11.84 -2.06 1.88
CA ILE A 45 -12.83 -1.93 2.98
C ILE A 45 -13.19 -3.32 3.50
N THR A 46 -13.25 -4.29 2.60
CA THR A 46 -13.56 -5.69 2.90
C THR A 46 -12.43 -6.57 2.39
N LEU A 47 -11.88 -7.41 3.26
CA LEU A 47 -10.83 -8.37 2.90
C LEU A 47 -11.38 -9.67 2.30
N TRP A 48 -12.64 -10.01 2.61
CA TRP A 48 -13.32 -11.15 1.99
C TRP A 48 -14.77 -10.81 1.63
N PRO A 49 -15.17 -10.90 0.34
CA PRO A 49 -14.34 -11.22 -0.82
C PRO A 49 -13.37 -10.08 -1.18
N TYR A 50 -12.12 -10.43 -1.52
CA TYR A 50 -11.07 -9.44 -1.82
C TYR A 50 -11.27 -8.78 -3.20
N PRO A 51 -11.01 -7.47 -3.36
CA PRO A 51 -11.24 -6.74 -4.60
C PRO A 51 -10.10 -6.91 -5.62
N TYR A 52 -9.89 -8.12 -6.13
CA TYR A 52 -8.79 -8.42 -7.07
C TYR A 52 -8.83 -7.60 -8.36
N THR A 53 -9.98 -7.57 -9.06
CA THR A 53 -10.10 -6.86 -10.35
C THR A 53 -9.83 -5.36 -10.25
N PRO A 54 -10.39 -4.64 -9.26
CA PRO A 54 -10.03 -3.24 -9.03
C PRO A 54 -8.55 -3.04 -8.68
N LEU A 55 -7.98 -3.86 -7.79
CA LEU A 55 -6.58 -3.73 -7.41
C LEU A 55 -5.65 -3.95 -8.61
N LYS A 56 -5.94 -4.96 -9.44
CA LYS A 56 -5.21 -5.20 -10.69
C LYS A 56 -5.20 -3.97 -11.57
N LYS A 57 -6.34 -3.32 -11.79
CA LYS A 57 -6.45 -2.08 -12.57
C LYS A 57 -5.66 -0.94 -11.92
N ALA A 58 -5.80 -0.75 -10.62
CA ALA A 58 -5.10 0.30 -9.86
C ALA A 58 -3.57 0.15 -9.90
N SER A 59 -3.07 -1.10 -9.97
CA SER A 59 -1.63 -1.41 -10.03
C SER A 59 -1.00 -1.27 -11.41
N GLN A 60 -1.80 -1.06 -12.47
CA GLN A 60 -1.25 -0.90 -13.83
C GLN A 60 -0.33 0.33 -13.87
N ASP A 61 0.81 0.15 -14.53
CA ASP A 61 1.84 1.17 -14.75
C ASP A 61 2.43 1.78 -13.46
N LYS A 62 2.23 1.11 -12.31
CA LYS A 62 2.86 1.51 -11.04
C LYS A 62 4.24 0.86 -10.92
N ARG A 63 5.22 1.65 -10.51
CA ARG A 63 6.62 1.22 -10.36
C ARG A 63 6.80 0.23 -9.20
N ALA A 64 6.01 0.37 -8.14
CA ALA A 64 6.07 -0.50 -6.97
C ALA A 64 4.77 -0.46 -6.15
N ILE A 65 4.55 -1.53 -5.39
CA ILE A 65 3.42 -1.71 -4.48
C ILE A 65 3.96 -1.87 -3.07
N PHE A 66 3.36 -1.15 -2.13
CA PHE A 66 3.69 -1.26 -0.71
C PHE A 66 2.47 -1.74 0.06
N VAL A 67 2.62 -2.82 0.79
CA VAL A 67 1.57 -3.43 1.59
C VAL A 67 1.86 -3.14 3.07
N PHE A 68 0.93 -2.46 3.74
CA PHE A 68 1.05 -2.08 5.14
C PHE A 68 -0.02 -2.75 5.99
N GLU A 69 0.39 -3.53 6.98
CA GLU A 69 -0.53 -4.29 7.82
C GLU A 69 -0.10 -4.36 9.28
N LEU A 70 -1.06 -4.23 10.20
CA LEU A 70 -0.88 -4.65 11.58
C LEU A 70 -1.20 -6.15 11.73
N SER A 71 -0.58 -6.97 10.87
CA SER A 71 -0.74 -8.41 10.76
C SER A 71 0.56 -9.05 10.25
N SER A 72 0.59 -10.38 10.16
CA SER A 72 1.67 -11.18 9.54
C SER A 72 1.65 -11.21 8.00
N GLY A 73 0.97 -10.27 7.35
CA GLY A 73 0.89 -10.21 5.87
C GLY A 73 -0.30 -10.97 5.31
N GLN A 74 -1.46 -10.88 5.98
CA GLN A 74 -2.69 -11.58 5.62
C GLN A 74 -3.17 -11.29 4.19
N MET A 75 -2.92 -10.09 3.67
CA MET A 75 -3.32 -9.73 2.29
C MET A 75 -2.14 -9.71 1.30
N VAL A 76 -0.92 -10.02 1.72
CA VAL A 76 0.26 -9.96 0.82
C VAL A 76 0.08 -10.90 -0.37
N GLU A 77 -0.41 -12.11 -0.13
CA GLU A 77 -0.69 -13.09 -1.20
C GLU A 77 -1.84 -12.64 -2.11
N ASP A 78 -2.91 -12.05 -1.54
CA ASP A 78 -4.02 -11.52 -2.34
C ASP A 78 -3.59 -10.36 -3.24
N VAL A 79 -2.74 -9.47 -2.71
CA VAL A 79 -2.13 -8.39 -3.48
C VAL A 79 -1.24 -8.97 -4.56
N ARG A 80 -0.35 -9.92 -4.24
CA ARG A 80 0.52 -10.58 -5.22
C ARG A 80 -0.29 -11.23 -6.34
N LEU A 81 -1.37 -11.93 -6.00
CA LEU A 81 -2.26 -12.60 -6.96
C LEU A 81 -2.93 -11.59 -7.89
N ALA A 82 -3.38 -10.44 -7.38
CA ALA A 82 -4.02 -9.40 -8.19
C ALA A 82 -3.04 -8.71 -9.16
N VAL A 83 -1.82 -8.43 -8.69
CA VAL A 83 -0.86 -7.51 -9.35
C VAL A 83 0.16 -8.25 -10.22
N GLY A 84 0.33 -9.56 -10.00
CA GLY A 84 1.31 -10.41 -10.69
C GLY A 84 2.75 -10.20 -10.20
N GLU A 85 3.70 -10.90 -10.80
CA GLU A 85 5.10 -10.96 -10.32
C GLU A 85 6.00 -9.83 -10.82
N LYS A 86 5.62 -9.17 -11.94
CA LYS A 86 6.45 -8.15 -12.59
C LYS A 86 6.62 -6.89 -11.75
N THR A 87 5.61 -6.55 -10.95
CA THR A 87 5.65 -5.34 -10.12
C THR A 87 6.28 -5.67 -8.77
N PRO A 88 7.33 -4.94 -8.35
CA PRO A 88 7.90 -5.06 -7.01
C PRO A 88 6.83 -4.85 -5.94
N LEU A 89 6.75 -5.78 -4.99
CA LEU A 89 5.85 -5.71 -3.84
C LEU A 89 6.71 -5.71 -2.58
N TYR A 90 6.51 -4.70 -1.75
CA TYR A 90 7.19 -4.56 -0.48
C TYR A 90 6.19 -4.60 0.66
N PHE A 91 6.40 -5.50 1.61
CA PHE A 91 5.58 -5.61 2.81
C PHE A 91 6.27 -4.93 4.00
N TYR A 92 5.49 -4.21 4.79
CA TYR A 92 5.90 -3.76 6.11
C TYR A 92 4.73 -3.93 7.07
N GLY A 93 4.91 -4.79 8.07
CA GLY A 93 3.87 -5.05 9.05
C GLY A 93 4.40 -5.29 10.46
N ARG A 94 3.48 -5.26 11.42
CA ARG A 94 3.74 -5.52 12.84
C ARG A 94 2.67 -6.44 13.41
N MET A 95 3.07 -7.28 14.36
CA MET A 95 2.19 -8.22 15.07
C MET A 95 2.10 -7.85 16.56
N GLY A 96 1.17 -8.48 17.29
CA GLY A 96 1.15 -8.44 18.75
C GLY A 96 0.87 -7.06 19.38
N GLY A 97 0.11 -6.20 18.70
CA GLY A 97 -0.25 -4.86 19.21
C GLY A 97 0.78 -3.77 18.95
N GLY A 98 1.92 -4.09 18.32
CA GLY A 98 2.86 -3.07 17.87
C GLY A 98 2.28 -2.26 16.72
N VAL A 99 2.19 -0.94 16.87
CA VAL A 99 1.76 0.00 15.82
C VAL A 99 3.01 0.70 15.25
N PHE A 100 3.11 0.78 13.94
CA PHE A 100 4.12 1.61 13.26
C PHE A 100 3.57 3.03 13.10
N ASP A 101 4.44 4.02 13.00
CA ASP A 101 4.06 5.40 12.68
C ASP A 101 4.29 5.75 11.20
N GLU A 102 3.80 6.92 10.80
CA GLU A 102 3.87 7.40 9.42
C GLU A 102 5.30 7.74 8.97
N GLU A 103 6.18 8.14 9.89
CA GLU A 103 7.59 8.41 9.56
C GLU A 103 8.35 7.12 9.25
N GLU A 104 8.11 6.06 10.03
CA GLU A 104 8.67 4.74 9.80
C GLU A 104 8.30 4.24 8.40
N LEU A 105 7.02 4.32 8.04
CA LEU A 105 6.54 3.92 6.71
C LEU A 105 7.20 4.76 5.60
N ALA A 106 7.25 6.08 5.76
CA ALA A 106 7.88 6.97 4.78
C ALA A 106 9.38 6.67 4.61
N LYS A 107 10.11 6.40 5.72
CA LYS A 107 11.52 6.00 5.70
C LYS A 107 11.70 4.66 4.98
N PHE A 108 10.84 3.68 5.26
CA PHE A 108 10.86 2.37 4.59
C PHE A 108 10.68 2.51 3.08
N VAL A 109 9.67 3.29 2.63
CA VAL A 109 9.39 3.52 1.22
C VAL A 109 10.58 4.19 0.52
N LYS A 110 11.11 5.29 1.09
CA LYS A 110 12.29 5.97 0.53
C LYS A 110 13.49 5.03 0.41
N LYS A 111 13.72 4.16 1.39
CA LYS A 111 14.80 3.17 1.36
C LYS A 111 14.63 2.16 0.23
N LYS A 112 13.40 1.71 -0.03
CA LYS A 112 13.09 0.74 -1.09
C LYS A 112 13.11 1.35 -2.50
N LEU A 113 12.78 2.63 -2.65
CA LEU A 113 12.82 3.31 -3.96
C LEU A 113 14.22 3.72 -4.42
N LYS A 114 15.20 3.77 -3.51
CA LYS A 114 16.61 4.04 -3.82
C LYS A 114 17.39 2.79 -4.27
N ARG A 115 16.81 1.60 -4.09
CA ARG A 115 17.35 0.33 -4.57
C ARG A 115 16.76 0.02 -5.93
#